data_AF-A0A9W8M933-F1
#
_entry.id   AF-A0A9W8M933-F1
#
_cell.length_a   1.000
_cell.length_b   1.000
_cell.length_c   1.000
_cell.angle_alpha   90.00
_cell.angle_beta   90.00
_cell.angle_gamma   90.00
#
_symmetry.space_group_name_H-M   'P 1'
#
loop_
_entity.id
_entity.type
_entity.pdbx_description
1 polymer ?
#
loop_
_entity_poly.entity_id
_entity_poly.type
_entity_poly.pdbx_seq_one_letter_code
_entity_poly.pdbx_strand_id
1 'polypeptide(L)'
;MILSTLIKWEGAFHEAVQEEECTLISYVDDGDIIVQSSEIDTNCVMLRHAYGIVFELFTRSGLALEHDKTELFHFTRARMGFDRTLDLGYAPYTGDNPLKPKTYWRYLGFYFGRKLTFQEHVRYYATKALTTVMAMRMLGNSTRGLSPRNKRILMA
;
A
#
# COMPACT_ATOMS: atom_id res chain seq x y z
N MET A 1 21.07 7.37 3.48
CA MET A 1 19.63 7.68 3.64
C MET A 1 18.90 6.49 3.07
N ILE A 2 18.27 5.67 3.92
CA ILE A 2 17.66 4.41 3.49
C ILE A 2 16.45 4.76 2.64
N LEU A 3 16.54 4.51 1.33
CA LEU A 3 15.40 4.52 0.44
C LEU A 3 14.85 3.11 0.43
N SER A 4 13.66 2.91 1.03
CA SER A 4 12.95 1.66 0.83
C SER A 4 11.95 1.82 -0.30
N THR A 5 11.90 0.86 -1.22
CA THR A 5 10.85 0.79 -2.22
C THR A 5 10.08 -0.50 -2.01
N LEU A 6 8.76 -0.40 -2.08
CA LEU A 6 7.84 -1.47 -1.79
C LEU A 6 6.99 -1.79 -3.01
N ILE A 7 6.80 -3.08 -3.26
CA ILE A 7 5.76 -3.60 -4.14
C ILE A 7 4.78 -4.38 -3.28
N LYS A 8 3.50 -3.98 -3.30
CA LYS A 8 2.39 -4.76 -2.74
C LYS A 8 1.73 -5.58 -3.86
N TRP A 9 1.40 -6.84 -3.63
CA TRP A 9 0.49 -7.64 -4.47
C TRP A 9 -0.53 -8.42 -3.62
N GLU A 10 -1.58 -8.94 -4.26
CA GLU A 10 -2.50 -9.90 -3.66
C GLU A 10 -2.20 -11.34 -4.15
N GLY A 11 -1.95 -12.26 -3.23
CA GLY A 11 -1.75 -13.70 -3.40
C GLY A 11 -1.29 -14.42 -2.12
N ALA A 12 -1.81 -15.62 -1.85
CA ALA A 12 -1.54 -16.41 -0.64
C ALA A 12 -0.14 -17.06 -0.65
N PHE A 13 0.76 -16.70 0.28
CA PHE A 13 2.07 -17.36 0.43
C PHE A 13 2.46 -17.59 1.89
N HIS A 14 3.01 -18.77 2.18
CA HIS A 14 3.40 -19.22 3.51
C HIS A 14 4.88 -19.59 3.58
N GLU A 15 5.78 -18.80 2.99
CA GLU A 15 7.23 -18.96 3.16
C GLU A 15 7.98 -17.65 2.96
N ALA A 16 8.86 -17.30 3.90
CA ALA A 16 9.65 -16.08 3.87
C ALA A 16 10.99 -16.37 3.15
N VAL A 17 11.21 -15.73 2.01
CA VAL A 17 12.52 -15.71 1.34
C VAL A 17 13.27 -14.49 1.84
N GLN A 18 14.46 -14.70 2.40
CA GLN A 18 15.32 -13.64 2.92
C GLN A 18 16.65 -13.68 2.17
N GLU A 19 16.82 -12.78 1.19
CA GLU A 19 18.13 -12.44 0.62
C GLU A 19 18.61 -11.11 1.22
N GLU A 20 19.93 -10.93 1.34
CA GLU A 20 20.56 -9.93 2.23
C GLU A 20 20.16 -8.45 2.00
N GLU A 21 19.43 -8.12 0.94
CA GLU A 21 18.96 -6.75 0.64
C GLU A 21 17.46 -6.65 0.27
N CYS A 22 16.71 -7.75 0.36
CA CYS A 22 15.30 -7.84 -0.02
C CYS A 22 14.48 -8.59 1.05
N THR A 23 13.45 -7.92 1.58
CA THR A 23 12.57 -8.47 2.61
C THR A 23 11.19 -8.73 2.02
N LEU A 24 10.74 -9.98 2.07
CA LEU A 24 9.36 -10.36 1.78
C LEU A 24 8.54 -10.38 3.07
N ILE A 25 7.44 -9.64 3.11
CA ILE A 25 6.44 -9.69 4.18
C ILE A 25 5.14 -10.18 3.57
N SER A 26 4.51 -11.19 4.16
CA SER A 26 3.16 -11.61 3.74
C SER A 26 2.21 -11.70 4.93
N TYR A 27 0.95 -11.35 4.68
CA TYR A 27 -0.16 -11.54 5.58
C TYR A 27 -1.36 -12.11 4.81
N VAL A 28 -1.60 -13.41 4.97
CA VAL A 28 -2.64 -14.14 4.22
C VAL A 28 -2.44 -13.95 2.73
N ASP A 29 -3.35 -13.23 2.06
CA ASP A 29 -3.34 -12.95 0.64
C ASP A 29 -2.63 -11.63 0.31
N ASP A 30 -2.12 -10.86 1.28
CA ASP A 30 -1.38 -9.63 1.00
C ASP A 30 0.12 -9.90 1.09
N GLY A 31 0.87 -9.67 0.00
CA GLY A 31 2.33 -9.81 -0.05
C GLY A 31 3.01 -8.48 -0.36
N ASP A 32 4.08 -8.16 0.35
CA ASP A 32 4.92 -6.97 0.16
C ASP A 32 6.39 -7.37 0.00
N ILE A 33 7.03 -6.96 -1.11
CA ILE A 33 8.50 -6.96 -1.23
C ILE A 33 9.02 -5.59 -0.85
N ILE A 34 10.01 -5.55 0.03
CA ILE A 34 10.69 -4.35 0.47
C ILE A 34 12.17 -4.47 0.10
N VAL A 35 12.68 -3.50 -0.64
CA VAL A 35 14.11 -3.39 -0.94
C VAL A 35 14.67 -2.10 -0.35
N GLN A 36 15.90 -2.12 0.15
CA GLN A 36 16.58 -0.97 0.72
C GLN A 36 17.95 -0.73 0.08
N SER A 37 18.18 0.48 -0.45
CA SER A 37 19.50 0.89 -0.92
C SER A 37 19.68 2.41 -0.86
N SER A 38 20.81 2.90 -1.37
CA SER A 38 21.15 4.32 -1.46
C SER A 38 20.49 5.04 -2.65
N GLU A 39 19.98 4.31 -3.65
CA GLU A 39 19.45 4.87 -4.91
C GLU A 39 18.14 4.21 -5.33
N ILE A 40 17.20 5.00 -5.87
CA ILE A 40 15.88 4.50 -6.29
C ILE A 40 16.01 3.56 -7.48
N ASP A 41 16.91 3.86 -8.41
CA ASP A 41 17.08 3.07 -9.63
C ASP A 41 17.63 1.67 -9.29
N THR A 42 18.56 1.57 -8.34
CA THR A 42 19.03 0.29 -7.78
C THR A 42 17.89 -0.49 -7.14
N ASN A 43 17.06 0.16 -6.30
CA ASN A 43 15.88 -0.47 -5.72
C ASN A 43 14.91 -0.99 -6.78
N CYS A 44 14.68 -0.24 -7.86
CA CYS A 44 13.79 -0.64 -8.95
C CYS A 44 14.30 -1.91 -9.66
N VAL A 45 15.61 -2.00 -9.91
CA VAL A 45 16.22 -3.20 -10.52
C VAL A 45 16.05 -4.42 -9.62
N MET A 46 16.36 -4.26 -8.33
CA MET A 46 16.23 -5.33 -7.34
C MET A 46 14.78 -5.77 -7.15
N LEU A 47 13.84 -4.82 -7.13
CA LEU A 47 12.42 -5.12 -7.04
C LEU A 47 11.90 -5.90 -8.24
N ARG A 48 12.32 -5.52 -9.45
CA ARG A 48 11.99 -6.29 -10.66
C ARG A 48 12.47 -7.74 -10.55
N HIS A 49 13.71 -7.92 -10.08
CA HIS A 49 14.29 -9.25 -9.89
C HIS A 49 13.52 -10.06 -8.84
N ALA A 50 13.30 -9.50 -7.65
CA ALA A 50 12.58 -10.15 -6.57
C ALA A 50 11.13 -10.49 -6.96
N TYR A 51 10.45 -9.59 -7.67
CA TYR A 51 9.11 -9.83 -8.19
C TYR A 51 9.09 -11.00 -9.19
N GLY A 52 10.10 -11.11 -10.05
CA GLY A 52 10.24 -12.24 -10.98
C GLY A 52 10.37 -13.58 -10.27
N ILE A 53 11.18 -13.65 -9.20
CA ILE A 53 11.33 -14.86 -8.37
C ILE A 53 9.98 -15.25 -7.75
N VAL A 54 9.30 -14.28 -7.13
CA VAL A 54 7.98 -14.51 -6.52
C VAL A 54 6.98 -14.98 -7.57
N PHE A 55 6.92 -14.32 -8.72
CA PHE A 55 6.03 -14.71 -9.81
C PHE A 55 6.25 -16.16 -10.26
N GLU A 56 7.52 -16.58 -10.42
CA GLU A 56 7.86 -17.95 -10.76
C GLU A 56 7.41 -18.93 -9.67
N LEU A 57 7.65 -18.61 -8.40
CA LEU A 57 7.22 -19.43 -7.27
C LEU A 57 5.70 -19.60 -7.21
N PHE A 58 4.95 -18.52 -7.40
CA PHE A 58 3.48 -18.55 -7.49
C PHE A 58 3.01 -19.44 -8.65
N THR A 59 3.57 -19.22 -9.84
CA THR A 59 3.22 -19.99 -11.05
C THR A 59 3.51 -21.48 -10.86
N ARG A 60 4.67 -21.83 -10.29
CA ARG A 60 5.04 -23.21 -9.97
C ARG A 60 4.12 -23.86 -8.94
N SER A 61 3.55 -23.05 -8.05
CA SER A 61 2.60 -23.50 -7.03
C SER A 61 1.16 -23.57 -7.54
N GLY A 62 0.93 -23.24 -8.82
CA GLY A 62 -0.41 -23.20 -9.43
C GLY A 62 -1.26 -22.00 -8.99
N LEU A 63 -0.64 -20.99 -8.39
CA LEU A 63 -1.29 -19.76 -7.95
C LEU A 63 -1.12 -18.66 -9.00
N ALA A 64 -2.15 -17.84 -9.19
CA ALA A 64 -2.08 -16.66 -10.04
C ALA A 64 -1.81 -15.42 -9.16
N LEU A 65 -0.88 -14.59 -9.59
CA LEU A 65 -0.58 -13.32 -8.95
C LEU A 65 -1.36 -12.22 -9.67
N GLU A 66 -2.16 -11.45 -8.93
CA GLU A 66 -3.02 -10.43 -9.55
C GLU A 66 -2.22 -9.16 -9.86
N HIS A 67 -1.59 -9.15 -11.02
CA HIS A 67 -0.70 -8.07 -11.45
C HIS A 67 -1.40 -6.71 -11.41
N ASP A 68 -2.64 -6.58 -11.85
CA ASP A 68 -3.40 -5.31 -11.92
C ASP A 68 -3.56 -4.58 -10.57
N LYS A 69 -3.43 -5.30 -9.45
CA LYS A 69 -3.50 -4.74 -8.09
C LYS A 69 -2.15 -4.34 -7.52
N THR A 70 -1.07 -4.56 -8.27
CA THR A 70 0.28 -4.31 -7.77
C THR A 70 0.49 -2.82 -7.54
N GLU A 71 0.98 -2.45 -6.35
CA GLU A 71 1.22 -1.05 -5.99
C GLU A 71 2.71 -0.79 -5.73
N LEU A 72 3.25 0.27 -6.33
CA LEU A 72 4.61 0.75 -6.05
C LEU A 72 4.59 1.91 -5.05
N PHE A 73 5.50 1.88 -4.08
CA PHE A 73 5.69 2.99 -3.16
C PHE A 73 7.16 3.20 -2.80
N HIS A 74 7.64 4.45 -2.88
CA HIS A 74 8.99 4.83 -2.46
C HIS A 74 8.93 5.53 -1.10
N PHE A 75 9.51 4.93 -0.06
CA PHE A 75 9.79 5.62 1.19
C PHE A 75 11.09 6.40 1.06
N THR A 76 10.95 7.72 0.97
CA THR A 76 12.09 8.61 0.83
C THR A 76 11.84 10.00 1.40
N ARG A 77 12.88 10.54 2.02
CA ARG A 77 12.91 11.94 2.46
C ARG A 77 13.46 12.86 1.37
N ALA A 78 13.92 12.31 0.24
CA ALA A 78 14.39 13.08 -0.91
C ALA A 78 13.30 14.04 -1.40
N ARG A 79 13.74 15.19 -1.94
CA ARG A 79 12.84 16.20 -2.51
C ARG A 79 12.44 15.86 -3.95
N MET A 80 13.28 15.13 -4.67
CA MET A 80 13.14 14.79 -6.10
C MET A 80 13.27 13.27 -6.30
N GLY A 81 12.77 12.76 -7.44
CA GLY A 81 12.94 11.37 -7.87
C GLY A 81 12.02 10.35 -7.20
N PHE A 82 11.06 10.78 -6.37
CA PHE A 82 10.08 9.88 -5.75
C PHE A 82 8.94 9.47 -6.69
N ASP A 83 8.89 10.08 -7.87
CA ASP A 83 7.95 9.85 -8.97
C ASP A 83 8.47 8.84 -10.01
N ARG A 84 9.66 8.27 -9.75
CA ARG A 84 10.25 7.23 -10.58
C ARG A 84 9.30 6.05 -10.72
N THR A 85 9.10 5.62 -11.95
CA THR A 85 8.21 4.50 -12.29
C THR A 85 9.01 3.22 -12.42
N LEU A 86 8.37 2.08 -12.14
CA LEU A 86 8.96 0.77 -12.30
C LEU A 86 8.30 0.02 -13.46
N ASP A 87 9.08 -0.34 -14.47
CA ASP A 87 8.64 -1.36 -15.43
C ASP A 87 8.91 -2.75 -14.84
N LEU A 88 7.86 -3.56 -14.65
CA LEU A 88 7.96 -4.90 -14.09
C LEU A 88 8.28 -5.96 -15.15
N GLY A 89 8.04 -5.65 -16.43
CA GLY A 89 8.16 -6.62 -17.52
C GLY A 89 7.04 -7.67 -17.58
N TYR A 90 5.99 -7.50 -16.77
CA TYR A 90 4.80 -8.34 -16.75
C TYR A 90 3.55 -7.50 -17.04
N ALA A 91 2.61 -8.01 -17.83
CA ALA A 91 1.36 -7.29 -18.12
C ALA A 91 0.55 -7.10 -16.82
N PRO A 92 -0.06 -5.91 -16.59
CA PRO A 92 -0.22 -4.78 -17.51
C PRO A 92 0.93 -3.75 -17.45
N TYR A 93 1.95 -3.99 -16.63
CA TYR A 93 3.03 -3.05 -16.34
C TYR A 93 4.28 -3.35 -17.18
N THR A 94 4.14 -3.24 -18.50
CA THR A 94 5.21 -3.49 -19.48
C THR A 94 5.32 -2.31 -20.44
N GLY A 95 6.55 -1.85 -20.70
CA GLY A 95 6.81 -0.85 -21.74
C GLY A 95 6.15 0.49 -21.44
N ASP A 96 5.19 0.89 -22.28
CA ASP A 96 4.55 2.22 -22.24
C ASP A 96 3.66 2.47 -21.00
N ASN A 97 3.36 1.43 -20.23
CA ASN A 97 2.53 1.53 -19.03
C ASN A 97 3.28 1.09 -17.75
N PRO A 98 4.36 1.79 -17.34
CA PRO A 98 5.11 1.39 -16.16
C PRO A 98 4.30 1.63 -14.89
N LEU A 99 4.60 0.85 -13.85
CA LEU A 99 3.98 0.98 -12.54
C LEU A 99 4.40 2.31 -11.90
N LYS A 100 3.42 3.18 -11.65
CA LYS A 100 3.64 4.51 -11.08
C LYS A 100 3.55 4.46 -9.56
N PRO A 101 4.44 5.18 -8.84
CA PRO A 101 4.41 5.19 -7.40
C PRO A 101 3.18 5.93 -6.87
N LYS A 102 2.53 5.38 -5.84
CA LYS A 102 1.42 6.05 -5.15
C LYS A 102 1.93 7.16 -4.23
N THR A 103 1.06 8.13 -3.94
CA THR A 103 1.35 9.25 -3.04
C THR A 103 1.18 8.90 -1.56
N TYR A 104 0.25 7.99 -1.28
CA TYR A 104 0.04 7.37 0.03
C TYR A 104 -0.07 5.86 -0.16
N TRP A 105 0.41 5.11 0.82
CA TRP A 105 0.34 3.65 0.85
C TRP A 105 -0.60 3.21 1.95
N ARG A 106 -1.50 2.27 1.66
CA ARG A 106 -2.44 1.71 2.63
C ARG A 106 -2.06 0.27 2.92
N TYR A 107 -1.75 -0.01 4.18
CA TYR A 107 -1.42 -1.36 4.63
C TYR A 107 -2.17 -1.69 5.91
N LEU A 108 -2.94 -2.79 5.90
CA LEU A 108 -3.78 -3.26 7.02
C LEU A 108 -4.64 -2.15 7.68
N GLY A 109 -5.10 -1.16 6.89
CA GLY A 109 -5.91 -0.05 7.38
C GLY A 109 -5.14 1.18 7.91
N PHE A 110 -3.81 1.12 7.93
CA PHE A 110 -2.94 2.27 8.18
C PHE A 110 -2.62 3.01 6.88
N TYR A 111 -2.42 4.33 6.99
CA TYR A 111 -2.07 5.18 5.85
C TYR A 111 -0.67 5.74 6.07
N PHE A 112 0.26 5.30 5.25
CA PHE A 112 1.64 5.71 5.31
C PHE A 112 1.93 6.77 4.25
N GLY A 113 2.63 7.82 4.68
CA GLY A 113 3.19 8.80 3.77
C GLY A 113 4.65 8.48 3.47
N ARG A 114 5.19 9.14 2.45
CA ARG A 114 6.58 9.00 1.98
C ARG A 114 7.65 9.11 3.07
N LYS A 115 7.40 9.95 4.07
CA LYS A 115 8.31 10.25 5.19
C LYS A 115 8.00 9.45 6.47
N LEU A 116 7.02 8.53 6.43
CA LEU A 116 6.55 7.77 7.59
C LEU A 116 6.13 8.65 8.79
N THR A 117 5.65 9.88 8.54
CA THR A 117 5.27 10.83 9.60
C THR A 117 3.87 10.58 10.18
N PHE A 118 3.13 9.56 9.70
CA PHE A 118 1.73 9.24 10.06
C PHE A 118 0.71 10.39 9.89
N GLN A 119 1.12 11.55 9.38
CA GLN A 119 0.25 12.72 9.19
C GLN A 119 -0.95 12.39 8.31
N GLU A 120 -0.75 11.58 7.27
CA GLU A 120 -1.83 11.15 6.38
C GLU A 120 -2.86 10.29 7.07
N HIS A 121 -2.42 9.37 7.93
CA HIS A 121 -3.31 8.55 8.75
C HIS A 121 -4.15 9.40 9.71
N VAL A 122 -3.50 10.30 10.45
CA VAL A 122 -4.18 11.20 11.38
C VAL A 122 -5.18 12.08 10.62
N ARG A 123 -4.78 12.64 9.48
CA ARG A 123 -5.65 13.46 8.62
C ARG A 123 -6.88 12.67 8.19
N TYR A 124 -6.69 11.47 7.64
CA TYR A 124 -7.79 10.62 7.18
C TYR A 124 -8.79 10.32 8.30
N TYR A 125 -8.32 9.86 9.46
CA TYR A 125 -9.20 9.50 10.58
C TYR A 125 -9.84 10.73 11.25
N ALA A 126 -9.15 11.87 11.32
CA ALA A 126 -9.73 13.12 11.79
C ALA A 126 -10.87 13.58 10.88
N THR A 127 -10.67 13.56 9.55
CA THR A 127 -11.73 13.87 8.58
C THR A 127 -12.87 12.86 8.65
N LYS A 128 -12.58 11.56 8.79
CA LYS A 128 -13.59 10.51 8.96
C LYS A 128 -14.42 10.72 10.23
N ALA A 129 -13.78 11.06 11.35
CA ALA A 129 -14.49 11.38 12.59
C ALA A 129 -15.36 12.62 12.45
N LEU A 130 -14.83 13.70 11.86
CA LEU A 130 -15.56 14.96 11.67
C LEU A 130 -16.76 14.80 10.74
N THR A 131 -16.60 14.08 9.63
CA THR A 131 -17.71 13.77 8.72
C THR A 131 -18.78 12.91 9.40
N THR A 132 -18.39 11.95 10.23
CA THR A 132 -19.32 11.16 11.06
C THR A 132 -20.11 12.06 12.02
N VAL A 133 -19.44 13.00 12.70
CA VAL A 133 -20.10 13.96 13.60
C VAL A 133 -21.08 14.86 12.83
N MET A 134 -20.70 15.35 11.65
CA MET A 134 -21.57 16.17 10.80
C MET A 134 -22.80 15.38 10.32
N ALA A 135 -22.61 14.15 9.85
CA ALA A 135 -23.71 13.27 9.46
C ALA A 135 -24.66 12.99 10.64
N MET A 136 -24.12 12.77 11.84
CA MET A 136 -24.92 12.57 13.05
C MET A 136 -25.71 13.82 13.46
N ARG A 137 -25.15 15.01 13.28
CA ARG A 137 -25.88 16.27 13.47
C ARG A 137 -27.08 16.35 12.52
N MET A 138 -26.92 15.96 11.26
CA MET A 138 -28.01 15.93 10.27
C MET A 138 -29.08 14.89 10.63
N LEU A 139 -28.69 13.68 11.04
CA LEU A 139 -29.60 12.62 11.47
C LEU A 139 -30.37 12.98 12.75
N GLY A 140 -29.79 13.85 13.58
CA GLY A 140 -30.30 14.13 14.90
C GLY A 140 -31.24 15.31 15.02
N ASN A 141 -31.21 16.23 14.06
CA ASN A 141 -31.93 17.49 14.09
C ASN A 141 -32.96 17.60 12.95
N SER A 142 -33.31 16.47 12.33
CA SER A 142 -34.38 16.40 11.33
C SER A 142 -35.73 16.12 12.00
N THR A 143 -36.83 16.52 11.35
CA THR A 143 -38.21 16.26 11.81
C THR A 143 -38.54 14.78 11.96
N ARG A 144 -37.71 13.87 11.39
CA ARG A 144 -37.77 12.41 11.55
C ARG A 144 -36.46 11.85 12.11
N GLY A 145 -35.75 12.65 12.91
CA GLY A 145 -34.40 12.33 13.38
C GLY A 145 -34.34 11.21 14.40
N LEU A 146 -33.15 10.66 14.59
CA LEU A 146 -32.90 9.58 15.55
C LEU A 146 -33.03 10.08 17.00
N SER A 147 -33.61 9.25 17.87
CA SER A 147 -33.66 9.52 19.31
C SER A 147 -32.25 9.54 19.94
N PRO A 148 -32.03 10.27 21.06
CA PRO A 148 -30.73 10.28 21.75
C PRO A 148 -30.21 8.91 22.19
N ARG A 149 -31.09 7.92 22.38
CA ARG A 149 -30.73 6.53 22.70
C ARG A 149 -30.17 5.81 21.47
N ASN A 150 -30.83 5.93 20.32
CA ASN A 150 -30.40 5.29 19.08
C ASN A 150 -29.10 5.91 18.54
N LYS A 151 -28.89 7.22 18.77
CA LYS A 151 -27.62 7.90 18.45
C LYS A 151 -26.42 7.30 19.20
N ARG A 152 -26.59 6.93 20.48
CA ARG A 152 -25.51 6.33 21.28
C ARG A 152 -25.14 4.93 20.82
N ILE A 153 -26.12 4.13 20.39
CA ILE A 153 -25.88 2.77 19.88
C ILE A 153 -25.06 2.80 18.58
N LEU A 154 -25.29 3.79 17.72
CA LEU A 154 -24.51 3.98 16.49
C LEU A 154 -23.05 4.43 16.71
N MET A 155 -22.69 4.86 17.93
CA MET A 155 -21.35 5.34 18.27
C MET A 155 -20.48 4.30 19.01
N ALA A 156 -21.05 3.15 19.37
CA ALA A 156 -20.32 2.03 19.95
C ALA A 156 -19.80 1.10 18.86
#